data_AF-A0A368BR40-F1
#
_entry.id   AF-A0A368BR40-F1
#
_cell.length_a   1.000
_cell.length_b   1.000
_cell.length_c   1.000
_cell.angle_alpha   90.00
_cell.angle_beta   90.00
_cell.angle_gamma   90.00
#
_symmetry.space_group_name_H-M   'P 1'
#
loop_
_entity.id
_entity.type
_entity.pdbx_description
1 polymer ?
#
loop_
_entity_poly.entity_id
_entity_poly.type
_entity_poly.pdbx_seq_one_letter_code
_entity_poly.pdbx_strand_id
1 'polypeptide(L)'
;MKNQLFCVILALITILGLSDPGVAADSDAPEKEAPPKDMAEAMDAMSGSLKLLRRLKRDPDRWTKSAAMVAKGSSVVISAMRMIPREIQALPDGPAKLKALADSRRLMGLTLAGYGRLELAFLAESEEQVEEALDFLKEIKAESHEKYNRGE
;
A
#
# COMPACT_ATOMS: atom_id res chain seq x y z
N MET A 1 -17.10 39.91 -37.69
CA MET A 1 -15.83 39.70 -36.96
C MET A 1 -15.40 38.25 -37.19
N LYS A 2 -14.28 38.06 -37.93
CA LYS A 2 -13.52 36.84 -38.29
C LYS A 2 -14.28 35.48 -38.30
N ASN A 3 -14.75 34.96 -39.44
CA ASN A 3 -14.04 34.17 -40.50
C ASN A 3 -13.27 32.96 -39.93
N GLN A 4 -13.81 31.72 -40.01
CA GLN A 4 -13.85 30.78 -41.15
C GLN A 4 -12.72 29.71 -41.09
N LEU A 5 -13.17 28.45 -41.00
CA LEU A 5 -12.69 27.25 -41.72
C LEU A 5 -11.31 26.61 -41.38
N PHE A 6 -11.21 25.31 -41.73
CA PHE A 6 -10.05 24.40 -41.85
C PHE A 6 -9.66 23.58 -40.61
N CYS A 7 -9.37 22.28 -40.68
CA CYS A 7 -9.59 21.29 -41.72
C CYS A 7 -9.40 19.90 -41.10
N VAL A 8 -10.21 18.96 -41.57
CA VAL A 8 -9.92 17.53 -41.71
C VAL A 8 -8.42 17.27 -41.89
N ILE A 9 -7.78 16.53 -40.98
CA ILE A 9 -6.65 15.64 -41.30
C ILE A 9 -6.82 14.33 -40.53
N LEU A 10 -7.34 13.34 -41.26
CA LEU A 10 -7.06 11.93 -41.08
C LEU A 10 -5.56 11.70 -41.34
N ALA A 11 -4.85 11.01 -40.44
CA ALA A 11 -3.63 10.30 -40.80
C ALA A 11 -3.44 9.07 -39.91
N LEU A 12 -3.88 7.93 -40.44
CA LEU A 12 -3.38 6.60 -40.11
C LEU A 12 -1.87 6.54 -40.43
N ILE A 13 -1.04 6.11 -39.48
CA ILE A 13 0.23 5.42 -39.80
C ILE A 13 0.29 4.15 -38.94
N THR A 14 0.04 3.04 -39.60
CA THR A 14 0.30 1.68 -39.14
C THR A 14 1.74 1.27 -39.47
N ILE A 15 2.40 0.69 -38.47
CA ILE A 15 3.39 -0.40 -38.51
C ILE A 15 4.76 -0.08 -39.14
N LEU A 16 5.84 -0.23 -38.34
CA LEU A 16 6.90 -1.21 -38.60
C LEU A 16 7.84 -1.30 -37.39
N GLY A 17 8.04 -2.52 -36.90
CA GLY A 17 9.06 -2.82 -35.91
C GLY A 17 10.44 -2.47 -36.45
N LEU A 18 11.21 -1.75 -35.63
CA LEU A 18 12.66 -1.79 -35.70
C LEU A 18 13.16 -2.36 -34.37
N SER A 19 13.95 -3.41 -34.53
CA SER A 19 14.76 -4.07 -33.53
C SER A 19 15.69 -3.07 -32.85
N ASP A 20 15.53 -2.85 -31.55
CA ASP A 20 16.60 -2.26 -30.74
C ASP A 20 17.58 -3.37 -30.32
N PRO A 21 18.89 -3.18 -30.55
CA PRO A 21 19.90 -4.14 -30.16
C PRO A 21 20.16 -4.04 -28.66
N GLY A 22 20.10 -5.19 -27.99
CA GLY A 22 20.88 -5.51 -26.80
C GLY A 22 21.08 -4.43 -25.75
N VAL A 23 20.12 -4.29 -24.84
CA VAL A 23 20.46 -4.13 -23.43
C VAL A 23 20.20 -5.47 -22.79
N ALA A 24 21.27 -6.17 -22.41
CA ALA A 24 21.19 -7.28 -21.47
C ALA A 24 20.64 -6.71 -20.16
N ALA A 25 19.32 -6.76 -20.01
CA ALA A 25 18.68 -6.58 -18.73
C ALA A 25 18.90 -7.90 -17.99
N ASP A 26 19.78 -7.85 -16.99
CA ASP A 26 19.78 -8.84 -15.90
C ASP A 26 18.33 -9.00 -15.45
N SER A 27 17.77 -10.15 -15.78
CA SER A 27 16.42 -10.54 -15.42
C SER A 27 16.42 -11.04 -13.98
N ASP A 28 16.69 -10.12 -13.05
CA ASP A 28 16.31 -10.21 -11.63
C ASP A 28 15.29 -9.10 -11.34
N ALA A 29 14.28 -8.98 -12.22
CA ALA A 29 13.05 -8.32 -11.82
C ALA A 29 12.46 -9.18 -10.69
N PRO A 30 12.30 -8.65 -9.46
CA PRO A 30 11.68 -9.42 -8.39
C PRO A 30 10.31 -9.84 -8.90
N GLU A 31 10.03 -11.15 -8.89
CA GLU A 31 8.70 -11.68 -9.18
C GLU A 31 7.69 -10.81 -8.42
N LYS A 32 6.77 -10.19 -9.15
CA LYS A 32 5.68 -9.41 -8.54
C LYS A 32 4.89 -10.38 -7.68
N GLU A 33 5.14 -10.39 -6.38
CA GLU A 33 4.31 -11.11 -5.42
C GLU A 33 2.85 -10.78 -5.70
N ALA A 34 2.04 -11.82 -5.90
CA ALA A 34 0.63 -11.64 -6.20
C ALA A 34 -0.03 -10.86 -5.05
N PRO A 35 -0.93 -9.89 -5.35
CA PRO A 35 -1.63 -9.17 -4.30
C PRO A 35 -2.45 -10.14 -3.44
N PRO A 36 -2.66 -9.83 -2.15
CA PRO A 36 -3.43 -10.69 -1.26
C PRO A 36 -4.85 -10.92 -1.80
N LYS A 37 -5.34 -12.15 -1.69
CA LYS A 37 -6.64 -12.57 -2.24
C LYS A 37 -7.80 -12.16 -1.35
N ASP A 38 -7.55 -12.06 -0.04
CA ASP A 38 -8.52 -11.65 0.95
C ASP A 38 -7.91 -10.80 2.07
N MET A 39 -8.78 -10.34 2.98
CA MET A 39 -8.38 -9.47 4.08
C MET A 39 -7.43 -10.16 5.05
N ALA A 40 -7.57 -11.47 5.29
CA ALA A 40 -6.72 -12.18 6.24
C ALA A 40 -5.30 -12.30 5.70
N GLU A 41 -5.15 -12.69 4.43
CA GLU A 41 -3.84 -12.69 3.75
C GLU A 41 -3.21 -11.29 3.74
N ALA A 42 -4.01 -10.23 3.52
CA ALA A 42 -3.52 -8.87 3.58
C ALA A 42 -3.02 -8.47 4.97
N MET A 43 -3.75 -8.81 6.03
CA MET A 43 -3.35 -8.53 7.41
C MET A 43 -2.08 -9.26 7.82
N ASP A 44 -1.94 -10.53 7.40
CA ASP A 44 -0.73 -11.31 7.67
C ASP A 44 0.47 -10.74 6.93
N ALA A 45 0.32 -10.40 5.64
CA ALA A 45 1.39 -9.78 4.85
C ALA A 45 1.84 -8.42 5.44
N MET A 46 0.91 -7.56 5.85
CA MET A 46 1.22 -6.29 6.53
C MET A 46 1.93 -6.51 7.87
N SER A 47 1.42 -7.43 8.70
CA SER A 47 2.08 -7.74 9.98
C SER A 47 3.44 -8.38 9.77
N GLY A 48 3.60 -9.19 8.72
CA GLY A 48 4.82 -9.83 8.29
C GLY A 48 5.91 -8.84 7.94
N SER A 49 5.61 -7.83 7.11
CA SER A 49 6.58 -6.79 6.74
C SER A 49 7.13 -6.06 7.96
N LEU A 50 6.28 -5.70 8.92
CA LEU A 50 6.72 -5.05 10.16
C LEU A 50 7.52 -5.99 11.07
N LYS A 51 7.13 -7.28 11.16
CA LYS A 51 7.87 -8.29 11.94
C LYS A 51 9.29 -8.49 11.43
N LEU A 52 9.50 -8.42 10.11
CA LEU A 52 10.78 -8.60 9.45
C LEU A 52 11.77 -7.46 9.72
N LEU A 53 11.30 -6.24 9.98
CA LEU A 53 12.15 -5.10 10.37
C LEU A 53 13.03 -5.42 11.57
N ARG A 54 12.55 -6.25 12.51
CA ARG A 54 13.34 -6.68 13.68
C ARG A 54 14.61 -7.44 13.30
N ARG A 55 14.62 -8.12 12.16
CA ARG A 55 15.79 -8.85 11.64
C ARG A 55 16.84 -7.92 11.05
N LEU A 56 16.44 -6.72 10.61
CA LEU A 56 17.32 -5.73 10.00
C LEU A 56 18.02 -4.83 11.02
N LYS A 57 17.71 -4.93 12.33
CA LYS A 57 18.25 -4.01 13.35
C LYS A 57 19.78 -3.91 13.40
N ARG A 58 20.48 -4.99 13.03
CA ARG A 58 21.97 -5.05 13.01
C ARG A 58 22.54 -5.02 11.60
N ASP A 59 21.71 -4.87 10.57
CA ASP A 59 22.16 -4.82 9.18
C ASP A 59 22.80 -3.45 8.91
N PRO A 60 24.00 -3.39 8.28
CA PRO A 60 24.64 -2.11 7.95
C PRO A 60 23.80 -1.25 6.99
N ASP A 61 22.96 -1.87 6.15
CA ASP A 61 22.07 -1.19 5.20
C ASP A 61 20.62 -1.13 5.72
N ARG A 62 20.42 -1.23 7.05
CA ARG A 62 19.08 -1.34 7.64
C ARG A 62 18.12 -0.26 7.18
N TRP A 63 18.59 0.96 7.01
CA TRP A 63 17.77 2.11 6.64
C TRP A 63 17.11 1.91 5.28
N THR A 64 17.93 1.66 4.25
CA THR A 64 17.45 1.44 2.88
C THR A 64 16.62 0.16 2.77
N LYS A 65 17.08 -0.94 3.37
CA LYS A 65 16.35 -2.22 3.33
C LYS A 65 15.01 -2.15 4.06
N SER A 66 14.96 -1.43 5.19
CA SER A 66 13.72 -1.25 5.96
C SER A 66 12.75 -0.35 5.22
N ALA A 67 13.20 0.77 4.64
CA ALA A 67 12.36 1.64 3.81
C ALA A 67 11.72 0.85 2.65
N ALA A 68 12.52 0.07 1.90
CA ALA A 68 12.01 -0.79 0.82
C ALA A 68 11.01 -1.84 1.31
N MET A 69 11.22 -2.41 2.51
CA MET A 69 10.30 -3.37 3.11
C MET A 69 8.98 -2.72 3.55
N VAL A 70 9.04 -1.51 4.11
CA VAL A 70 7.85 -0.73 4.47
C VAL A 70 7.09 -0.34 3.20
N ALA A 71 7.77 0.08 2.13
CA ALA A 71 7.16 0.37 0.84
C ALA A 71 6.39 -0.83 0.26
N LYS A 72 6.95 -2.05 0.37
CA LYS A 72 6.24 -3.28 0.02
C LYS A 72 4.97 -3.45 0.87
N GLY A 73 5.08 -3.27 2.19
CA GLY A 73 3.92 -3.29 3.09
C GLY A 73 2.86 -2.24 2.75
N SER A 74 3.25 -1.02 2.37
CA SER A 74 2.33 0.04 1.90
C SER A 74 1.51 -0.42 0.70
N SER A 75 2.11 -1.17 -0.24
CA SER A 75 1.41 -1.70 -1.41
C SER A 75 0.33 -2.73 -1.04
N VAL A 76 0.59 -3.51 0.03
CA VAL A 76 -0.38 -4.45 0.59
C VAL A 76 -1.54 -3.68 1.24
N VAL A 77 -1.25 -2.62 2.00
CA VAL A 77 -2.29 -1.74 2.59
C VAL A 77 -3.20 -1.19 1.50
N ILE A 78 -2.62 -0.65 0.41
CA ILE A 78 -3.39 -0.10 -0.72
C ILE A 78 -4.30 -1.16 -1.36
N SER A 79 -3.80 -2.39 -1.49
CA SER A 79 -4.61 -3.51 -1.99
C SER A 79 -5.76 -3.84 -1.04
N ALA A 80 -5.48 -3.87 0.25
CA ALA A 80 -6.44 -4.16 1.31
C ALA A 80 -7.53 -3.07 1.48
N MET A 81 -7.24 -1.81 1.12
CA MET A 81 -8.22 -0.71 1.14
C MET A 81 -9.44 -0.96 0.24
N ARG A 82 -9.34 -1.90 -0.71
CA ARG A 82 -10.45 -2.31 -1.59
C ARG A 82 -11.34 -3.38 -0.98
N MET A 83 -10.94 -3.95 0.15
CA MET A 83 -11.62 -5.04 0.82
C MET A 83 -12.52 -4.53 1.94
N ILE A 84 -13.56 -5.28 2.28
CA ILE A 84 -14.47 -4.97 3.38
C ILE A 84 -14.32 -6.06 4.46
N PRO A 85 -14.09 -5.71 5.74
CA PRO A 85 -14.08 -6.67 6.84
C PRO A 85 -15.37 -7.50 6.92
N ARG A 86 -15.26 -8.80 7.24
CA ARG A 86 -16.41 -9.73 7.25
C ARG A 86 -17.48 -9.30 8.25
N GLU A 87 -17.05 -8.76 9.37
CA GLU A 87 -17.89 -8.27 10.47
C GLU A 87 -18.75 -7.10 10.01
N ILE A 88 -18.21 -6.24 9.14
CA ILE A 88 -18.96 -5.13 8.53
C ILE A 88 -19.89 -5.63 7.43
N GLN A 89 -19.46 -6.62 6.63
CA GLN A 89 -20.33 -7.23 5.61
C GLN A 89 -21.57 -7.88 6.24
N ALA A 90 -21.42 -8.51 7.41
CA ALA A 90 -22.49 -9.17 8.15
C ALA A 90 -23.49 -8.21 8.82
N LEU A 91 -23.21 -6.91 8.88
CA LEU A 91 -24.16 -5.93 9.41
C LEU A 91 -25.39 -5.82 8.49
N PRO A 92 -26.60 -5.65 9.06
CA PRO A 92 -27.79 -5.34 8.28
C PRO A 92 -27.62 -3.98 7.59
N ASP A 93 -28.26 -3.83 6.44
CA ASP A 93 -28.22 -2.57 5.71
C ASP A 93 -28.87 -1.45 6.54
N GLY A 94 -28.24 -0.27 6.51
CA GLY A 94 -28.69 0.89 7.25
C GLY A 94 -27.56 1.78 7.76
N PRO A 95 -27.90 2.79 8.58
CA PRO A 95 -26.94 3.81 9.02
C PRO A 95 -25.72 3.24 9.78
N ALA A 96 -25.90 2.15 10.53
CA ALA A 96 -24.81 1.52 11.28
C ALA A 96 -23.74 0.93 10.35
N LYS A 97 -24.15 0.18 9.32
CA LYS A 97 -23.25 -0.39 8.31
C LYS A 97 -22.52 0.68 7.51
N LEU A 98 -23.23 1.75 7.14
CA LEU A 98 -22.62 2.89 6.43
C LEU A 98 -21.54 3.58 7.27
N LYS A 99 -21.80 3.79 8.57
CA LYS A 99 -20.81 4.35 9.50
C LYS A 99 -19.60 3.42 9.67
N ALA A 100 -19.82 2.12 9.82
CA ALA A 100 -18.73 1.14 9.94
C ALA A 100 -17.86 1.09 8.68
N LEU A 101 -18.48 1.12 7.48
CA LEU A 101 -17.74 1.19 6.21
C LEU A 101 -16.90 2.47 6.09
N ALA A 102 -17.43 3.61 6.50
CA ALA A 102 -16.68 4.87 6.50
C ALA A 102 -15.49 4.82 7.47
N ASP A 103 -15.72 4.32 8.70
CA ASP A 103 -14.67 4.22 9.71
C ASP A 103 -13.58 3.21 9.33
N SER A 104 -13.95 2.07 8.73
CA SER A 104 -12.99 1.10 8.20
C SER A 104 -12.08 1.72 7.13
N ARG A 105 -12.62 2.52 6.20
CA ARG A 105 -11.81 3.24 5.21
C ARG A 105 -10.90 4.27 5.86
N ARG A 106 -11.39 4.99 6.88
CA ARG A 106 -10.57 5.93 7.66
C ARG A 106 -9.38 5.21 8.31
N LEU A 107 -9.64 4.10 9.00
CA LEU A 107 -8.60 3.31 9.66
C LEU A 107 -7.54 2.82 8.67
N MET A 108 -7.95 2.27 7.52
CA MET A 108 -7.00 1.82 6.49
C MET A 108 -6.21 2.99 5.88
N GLY A 109 -6.83 4.16 5.71
CA GLY A 109 -6.13 5.38 5.28
C GLY A 109 -5.09 5.85 6.29
N LEU A 110 -5.41 5.77 7.58
CA LEU A 110 -4.46 6.08 8.66
C LEU A 110 -3.33 5.04 8.73
N THR A 111 -3.63 3.76 8.51
CA THR A 111 -2.59 2.72 8.40
C THR A 111 -1.62 3.05 7.26
N LEU A 112 -2.12 3.41 6.07
CA LEU A 112 -1.25 3.81 4.96
C LEU A 112 -0.39 5.02 5.30
N ALA A 113 -0.98 6.03 5.97
CA ALA A 113 -0.22 7.19 6.44
C ALA A 113 0.88 6.80 7.45
N GLY A 114 0.59 5.87 8.35
CA GLY A 114 1.57 5.35 9.32
C GLY A 114 2.73 4.61 8.64
N TYR A 115 2.45 3.80 7.61
CA TYR A 115 3.49 3.19 6.79
C TYR A 115 4.34 4.23 6.06
N GLY A 116 3.72 5.27 5.47
CA GLY A 116 4.46 6.35 4.83
C GLY A 116 5.35 7.13 5.80
N ARG A 117 4.88 7.40 7.02
CA ARG A 117 5.69 8.01 8.09
C ARG A 117 6.90 7.14 8.44
N LEU A 118 6.67 5.83 8.59
CA LEU A 118 7.72 4.89 8.93
C LEU A 118 8.76 4.76 7.80
N GLU A 119 8.31 4.73 6.54
CA GLU A 119 9.20 4.72 5.37
C GLU A 119 10.08 5.97 5.33
N LEU A 120 9.49 7.16 5.49
CA LEU A 120 10.22 8.43 5.55
C LEU A 120 11.19 8.47 6.73
N ALA A 121 10.81 7.94 7.90
CA ALA A 121 11.67 7.87 9.07
C ALA A 121 12.91 7.00 8.83
N PHE A 122 12.76 5.86 8.14
CA PHE A 122 13.90 5.03 7.74
C PHE A 122 14.79 5.74 6.71
N LEU A 123 14.21 6.46 5.74
CA LEU A 123 14.97 7.25 4.76
C LEU A 123 15.68 8.47 5.38
N ALA A 124 15.15 8.99 6.48
CA ALA A 124 15.77 10.05 7.27
C ALA A 124 16.79 9.53 8.31
N GLU A 125 16.96 8.22 8.42
CA GLU A 125 17.83 7.56 9.41
C GLU A 125 17.55 7.96 10.87
N SER A 126 16.30 8.28 11.18
CA SER A 126 15.88 8.77 12.50
C SER A 126 15.19 7.69 13.31
N GLU A 127 15.87 7.15 14.33
CA GLU A 127 15.28 6.13 15.20
C GLU A 127 14.08 6.67 16.00
N GLU A 128 14.13 7.94 16.43
CA GLU A 128 13.03 8.63 17.10
C GLU A 128 11.77 8.65 16.22
N GLN A 129 11.89 9.07 14.96
CA GLN A 129 10.76 9.08 14.02
C GLN A 129 10.27 7.66 13.69
N VAL A 130 11.15 6.66 13.70
CA VAL A 130 10.78 5.26 13.52
C VAL A 130 9.91 4.80 14.71
N GLU A 131 10.32 5.12 15.94
CA GLU A 131 9.56 4.78 17.15
C GLU A 131 8.19 5.46 17.17
N GLU A 132 8.12 6.77 16.89
CA GLU A 132 6.86 7.51 16.79
C GLU A 132 5.91 6.92 15.74
N ALA A 133 6.43 6.58 14.56
CA ALA A 133 5.62 5.99 13.50
C ALA A 133 5.11 4.58 13.87
N LEU A 134 5.93 3.79 14.57
CA LEU A 134 5.52 2.48 15.06
C LEU A 134 4.46 2.57 16.16
N ASP A 135 4.58 3.54 17.06
CA ASP A 135 3.58 3.75 18.12
C ASP A 135 2.25 4.21 17.55
N PHE A 136 2.27 5.14 16.59
CA PHE A 136 1.08 5.53 15.83
C PHE A 136 0.39 4.32 15.15
N LEU A 137 1.16 3.43 14.53
CA LEU A 137 0.63 2.20 13.93
C LEU A 137 0.02 1.24 14.97
N LYS A 138 0.59 1.15 16.16
CA LYS A 138 0.05 0.32 17.26
C LYS A 138 -1.29 0.87 17.76
N GLU A 139 -1.41 2.18 17.91
CA GLU A 139 -2.66 2.83 18.34
C GLU A 139 -3.80 2.57 17.35
N ILE A 140 -3.55 2.73 16.04
CA ILE A 140 -4.54 2.44 14.99
C ILE A 140 -4.96 0.96 15.05
N LYS A 141 -4.01 0.05 15.21
CA LYS A 141 -4.30 -1.38 15.30
C LYS A 141 -5.17 -1.70 16.53
N ALA A 142 -4.86 -1.12 17.69
CA ALA A 142 -5.63 -1.30 18.90
C ALA A 142 -7.08 -0.81 18.73
N GLU A 143 -7.25 0.39 18.17
CA GLU A 143 -8.57 0.97 17.87
C GLU A 143 -9.38 0.05 16.93
N SER A 144 -8.75 -0.45 15.87
CA SER A 144 -9.39 -1.35 14.91
C SER A 144 -9.80 -2.68 15.55
N HIS A 145 -8.92 -3.27 16.37
CA HIS A 145 -9.19 -4.55 17.03
C HIS A 145 -10.36 -4.44 18.03
N GLU A 146 -10.39 -3.37 18.85
CA GLU A 146 -11.47 -3.11 19.79
C GLU A 146 -12.84 -3.00 19.09
N LYS A 147 -12.86 -2.31 17.94
CA LYS A 147 -14.09 -2.05 17.20
C LYS A 147 -14.58 -3.24 16.39
N TYR A 148 -13.68 -3.93 15.70
CA TYR A 148 -14.03 -4.86 14.62
C TYR A 148 -13.56 -6.30 14.83
N ASN A 149 -12.61 -6.58 15.74
CA ASN A 149 -12.08 -7.93 15.98
C ASN A 149 -12.28 -8.39 17.43
N ARG A 150 -13.37 -7.98 18.09
CA ARG A 150 -13.62 -8.23 19.53
C ARG A 150 -13.91 -9.70 19.89
N GLY A 151 -13.72 -10.64 18.97
CA GLY A 151 -14.06 -12.07 19.10
C GLY A 151 -12.87 -13.03 19.03
N GLU A 152 -11.64 -12.53 19.05
CA GLU A 152 -10.42 -13.32 19.31
C GLU A 152 -9.96 -13.20 20.77
#